data_AF-A0A1H9RVF5-F1
#
_entry.id   AF-A0A1H9RVF5-F1
#
_cell.length_a   1.000
_cell.length_b   1.000
_cell.length_c   1.000
_cell.angle_alpha   90.00
_cell.angle_beta   90.00
_cell.angle_gamma   90.00
#
_symmetry.space_group_name_H-M   'P 1'
#
loop_
_entity.id
_entity.type
_entity.pdbx_description
1 polymer ?
#
loop_
_entity_poly.entity_id
_entity_poly.type
_entity_poly.pdbx_seq_one_letter_code
_entity_poly.pdbx_strand_id
1 'polypeptide(L)' 'MEVKIGVQNVAREITFETDASSQDVAKAVAEAVEKGTMLTLTDEKGRQVLVPGTVLGYVSLGESERRGVGFGTL' A
#
# COMPACT_ATOMS: atom_id res chain seq x y z
N MET A 1 -7.00 -0.54 5.59
CA MET A 1 -5.66 -1.18 5.74
C MET A 1 -4.58 -0.23 5.25
N GLU A 2 -3.50 0.01 5.99
CA GLU A 2 -2.42 0.90 5.53
C GLU A 2 -1.48 0.17 4.56
N VAL A 3 -1.23 0.78 3.40
CA VAL A 3 -0.28 0.30 2.40
C VAL A 3 0.80 1.34 2.19
N LYS A 4 2.07 0.90 2.24
CA LYS A 4 3.25 1.72 1.94
C LYS A 4 4.00 1.11 0.77
N ILE A 5 4.30 1.93 -0.23
CA ILE A 5 5.03 1.53 -1.43
C ILE A 5 6.31 2.34 -1.54
N GLY A 6 7.45 1.64 -1.61
CA GLY A 6 8.73 2.20 -2.01
C GLY A 6 8.98 1.97 -3.49
N VAL A 7 9.46 3.00 -4.20
CA VAL A 7 9.84 2.92 -5.61
C VAL A 7 11.36 3.00 -5.72
N GLN A 8 11.95 2.15 -6.56
CA GLN A 8 13.39 2.15 -6.81
C GLN A 8 13.85 3.52 -7.32
N ASN A 9 15.01 3.98 -6.84
CA ASN A 9 15.62 5.26 -7.21
C ASN A 9 14.76 6.50 -6.88
N VAL A 10 13.77 6.36 -6.00
CA VAL A 10 12.92 7.46 -5.53
C VAL A 10 13.01 7.53 -4.01
N ALA A 11 13.38 8.70 -3.47
CA ALA A 11 13.53 8.89 -2.03
C ALA A 11 12.18 8.99 -1.28
N ARG A 12 11.08 9.11 -2.00
CA ARG A 12 9.74 9.32 -1.45
C ARG A 12 8.89 8.05 -1.55
N GLU A 13 8.25 7.71 -0.45
CA GLU A 13 7.27 6.63 -0.36
C GLU A 13 5.85 7.12 -0.71
N ILE A 14 5.01 6.19 -1.16
CA ILE A 14 3.57 6.40 -1.34
C ILE A 14 2.84 5.63 -0.23
N THR A 15 2.10 6.36 0.60
CA THR A 15 1.31 5.80 1.70
C THR A 15 -0.16 6.12 1.51
N PHE A 16 -1.02 5.12 1.60
CA PHE A 16 -2.47 5.28 1.52
C PHE A 16 -3.18 4.16 2.27
N GLU A 17 -4.47 4.36 2.55
CA GLU A 17 -5.32 3.35 3.16
C GLU A 17 -6.26 2.77 2.11
N THR A 18 -6.48 1.46 2.16
CA THR A 18 -7.37 0.72 1.26
C THR A 18 -8.32 -0.20 2.04
N ASP A 19 -9.53 -0.38 1.52
CA ASP A 19 -10.50 -1.38 2.01
C ASP A 19 -10.17 -2.81 1.55
N ALA A 20 -9.21 -2.97 0.64
CA ALA A 20 -8.78 -4.28 0.15
C ALA A 20 -8.11 -5.11 1.26
N SER A 21 -8.25 -6.43 1.15
CA SER A 21 -7.59 -7.37 2.08
C SER A 21 -6.08 -7.43 1.80
N SER A 22 -5.28 -7.77 2.82
CA SER A 22 -3.83 -7.93 2.67
C SER A 22 -3.47 -9.01 1.64
N GLN A 23 -4.29 -10.06 1.57
CA GLN A 23 -4.11 -11.17 0.63
C GLN A 23 -4.33 -10.72 -0.82
N ASP A 24 -5.37 -9.91 -1.07
CA ASP A 24 -5.66 -9.39 -2.41
C ASP A 24 -4.58 -8.42 -2.89
N VAL A 25 -4.13 -7.53 -1.99
CA VAL A 25 -3.03 -6.60 -2.30
C VAL A 25 -1.74 -7.36 -2.58
N ALA A 26 -1.38 -8.33 -1.73
CA ALA A 26 -0.16 -9.13 -1.94
C ALA A 26 -0.19 -9.89 -3.27
N LYS A 27 -1.35 -10.43 -3.66
CA LYS A 27 -1.53 -11.12 -4.93
C LYS A 27 -1.38 -10.16 -6.12
N ALA A 28 -2.01 -8.98 -6.06
CA ALA A 28 -1.90 -7.97 -7.10
C ALA A 28 -0.45 -7.47 -7.27
N VAL A 29 0.27 -7.29 -6.16
CA VAL A 29 1.69 -6.93 -6.15
C VAL A 29 2.53 -8.03 -6.80
N ALA A 30 2.35 -9.29 -6.40
CA ALA A 30 3.08 -10.41 -6.96
C ALA A 30 2.87 -10.54 -8.48
N GLU A 31 1.62 -10.41 -8.94
CA GLU A 31 1.29 -10.45 -10.36
C GLU A 31 1.94 -9.30 -11.14
N ALA A 32 1.90 -8.08 -10.59
CA ALA A 32 2.52 -6.92 -11.23
C ALA A 32 4.04 -7.05 -11.33
N VAL A 33 4.69 -7.59 -10.30
CA VAL A 33 6.14 -7.83 -10.29
C VAL A 33 6.51 -8.95 -11.26
N GLU A 34 5.81 -10.08 -11.24
CA GLU A 34 6.09 -11.25 -12.09
C GLU A 34 5.90 -10.93 -13.57
N LYS A 35 4.82 -10.22 -13.92
CA LYS A 35 4.48 -9.88 -15.31
C LYS A 35 5.10 -8.56 -15.77
N GLY A 36 5.70 -7.78 -14.87
CA GLY A 36 6.18 -6.43 -15.14
C GLY A 36 5.06 -5.44 -15.52
N THR A 37 3.81 -5.72 -15.11
CA THR A 37 2.64 -4.89 -15.43
C THR A 37 2.45 -3.76 -14.41
N MET A 38 1.51 -2.86 -14.70
CA MET A 38 1.13 -1.81 -13.76
C MET A 38 0.38 -2.42 -12.56
N LEU A 39 0.86 -2.14 -11.34
CA LEU A 39 0.10 -2.34 -10.11
C LEU A 39 -0.91 -1.21 -9.97
N THR A 40 -2.20 -1.55 -9.87
CA THR A 40 -3.27 -0.59 -9.64
C THR A 40 -3.96 -0.92 -8.34
N LEU A 41 -3.91 0.01 -7.39
CA LEU A 41 -4.58 -0.10 -6.09
C LEU A 41 -5.53 1.09 -5.90
N THR A 42 -6.67 0.84 -5.29
CA THR A 42 -7.66 1.88 -4.99
C THR A 42 -7.63 2.19 -3.49
N ASP A 43 -7.53 3.46 -3.14
CA ASP A 43 -7.61 3.91 -1.76
C ASP A 43 -9.08 4.06 -1.30
N GLU A 44 -9.29 4.23 0.00
CA GLU A 44 -10.63 4.39 0.61
C GLU A 44 -11.38 5.64 0.11
N LYS A 45 -10.68 6.58 -0.53
CA LYS A 45 -11.24 7.81 -1.11
C LYS A 45 -11.55 7.66 -2.60
N GLY A 46 -11.40 6.44 -3.16
CA GLY A 46 -11.61 6.15 -4.57
C GLY A 46 -10.50 6.66 -5.50
N ARG A 47 -9.36 7.10 -4.97
CA ARG A 47 -8.18 7.45 -5.77
C ARG A 47 -7.46 6.19 -6.19
N GLN A 48 -7.02 6.15 -7.43
CA GLN A 48 -6.19 5.07 -7.93
C GLN A 48 -4.71 5.42 -7.81
N VAL A 49 -3.96 4.48 -7.26
CA VAL A 49 -2.50 4.50 -7.18
C VAL A 49 -1.98 3.51 -8.22
N LEU A 50 -1.28 4.02 -9.22
CA LEU A 50 -0.71 3.22 -10.31
C LEU A 50 0.82 3.26 -10.21
N VAL A 51 1.44 2.09 -10.07
CA VAL A 51 2.90 1.95 -9.95
C VAL A 51 3.38 0.82 -10.86
N PRO A 52 4.37 1.02 -11.74
CA PRO A 52 4.88 -0.06 -12.56
C PRO A 52 5.55 -1.14 -11.69
N GLY A 53 5.21 -2.41 -11.90
CA GLY A 53 5.76 -3.52 -11.12
C GLY A 53 7.28 -3.65 -11.22
N THR A 54 7.85 -3.23 -12.35
CA THR A 54 9.30 -3.26 -12.62
C THR A 54 10.13 -2.30 -11.77
N VAL A 55 9.51 -1.25 -11.21
CA VAL A 55 10.20 -0.24 -10.39
C VAL A 55 9.82 -0.31 -8.91
N LEU A 56 9.03 -1.31 -8.51
CA LEU A 56 8.71 -1.53 -7.10
C LEU A 56 10.00 -1.89 -6.34
N GLY A 57 10.28 -1.16 -5.28
CA GLY A 57 11.37 -1.47 -4.34
C GLY A 57 10.87 -2.39 -3.23
N TYR A 58 9.76 -2.03 -2.61
CA TYR A 58 9.06 -2.86 -1.62
C TYR A 58 7.60 -2.41 -1.46
N VAL A 59 6.80 -3.29 -0.87
CA VAL A 59 5.45 -3.00 -0.40
C VAL A 59 5.32 -3.48 1.03
N SER A 60 4.89 -2.60 1.93
CA SER A 60 4.58 -2.93 3.32
C SER A 60 3.07 -2.84 3.53
N LEU A 61 2.49 -3.91 4.08
CA LEU A 61 1.08 -4.00 4.42
C LEU A 61 0.97 -3.93 5.95
N GLY A 62 0.52 -2.79 6.46
CA GLY A 62 0.31 -2.57 7.89
C GLY A 62 -1.13 -2.89 8.28
N GLU A 63 -1.34 -3.39 9.50
CA GLU A 63 -2.66 -3.29 10.10
C GLU A 63 -2.97 -1.80 10.29
N SER A 64 -4.16 -1.36 9.83
CA SER A 64 -4.63 0.01 10.07
C SER A 64 -4.46 0.31 11.55
N GLU A 65 -3.60 1.28 11.86
CA GLU A 65 -3.26 1.65 13.23
C GLU A 65 -4.56 2.10 13.89
N ARG A 66 -5.20 1.20 14.65
CA ARG A 66 -6.30 1.54 15.54
C ARG A 66 -5.66 2.46 16.57
N ARG A 67 -5.69 3.78 16.34
CA ARG A 67 -5.31 4.78 17.33
C ARG A 67 -6.10 4.46 18.61
N GLY A 68 -5.44 3.81 19.56
CA GLY A 68 -5.95 3.66 20.91
C GLY A 68 -6.06 5.07 21.47
N VAL A 69 -7.28 5.57 21.63
CA VAL A 69 -7.50 6.80 22.37
C VAL A 69 -6.97 6.58 23.78
N GLY A 70 -5.83 7.20 24.08
CA GLY A 70 -5.29 7.23 25.43
C GLY A 70 -6.27 8.00 26.29
N PHE A 71 -6.96 7.31 27.20
CA PHE A 71 -7.67 7.94 28.28
C PHE A 71 -6.64 8.64 29.18
N GLY A 72 -6.39 9.91 28.89
CA GLY A 72 -5.70 10.81 29.81
C GLY A 72 -6.58 10.99 31.03
N THR A 73 -6.21 10.31 32.11
CA THR A 73 -6.66 10.60 33.47
C THR A 73 -6.32 12.04 33.84
N LEU A 74 -7.35 12.86 34.09
CA LEU A 74 -7.38 13.87 35.16
C LEU A 74 -8.81 13.97 35.69
#